data_AF-A0A969EMA0-F1
#
_entry.id   AF-A0A969EMA0-F1
#
_cell.length_a   1.000
_cell.length_b   1.000
_cell.length_c   1.000
_cell.angle_alpha   90.00
_cell.angle_beta   90.00
_cell.angle_gamma   90.00
#
_symmetry.space_group_name_H-M   'P 1'
#
loop_
_entity.id
_entity.type
_entity.pdbx_description
1 polymer ?
#
loop_
_entity_poly.entity_id
_entity_poly.type
_entity_poly.pdbx_seq_one_letter_code
_entity_poly.pdbx_strand_id
1 'polypeptide(L)'
;MNLKLYRVISETPILVNGRDGYKVSFAYVDPGNVGEVPEVIQGIDYYFSNGDQTLIITLEIDDGNPEEHLSDFLRFVETVEIGG
;
A
#
# COMPACT_ATOMS: atom_id res chain seq x y z
N MET A 1 -6.40 3.50 -15.72
CA MET A 1 -6.44 2.38 -14.75
C MET A 1 -7.76 1.64 -14.92
N ASN A 2 -7.73 0.38 -15.35
CA ASN A 2 -8.95 -0.43 -15.47
C ASN A 2 -9.26 -1.02 -14.09
N LEU A 3 -10.22 -0.43 -13.38
CA LEU A 3 -10.59 -0.82 -12.00
C LEU A 3 -11.03 -2.28 -11.87
N LYS A 4 -11.33 -2.99 -12.98
CA LYS A 4 -11.65 -4.42 -12.98
C LYS A 4 -10.45 -5.31 -12.60
N LEU A 5 -9.24 -4.77 -12.63
CA LEU A 5 -8.01 -5.49 -12.33
C LEU A 5 -7.48 -5.19 -10.93
N TYR A 6 -8.17 -4.39 -10.11
CA TYR A 6 -7.76 -4.03 -8.75
C TYR A 6 -8.76 -4.58 -7.73
N ARG A 7 -8.27 -5.07 -6.59
CA ARG A 7 -9.10 -5.57 -5.50
C ARG A 7 -8.52 -5.23 -4.14
N VAL A 8 -9.36 -4.66 -3.27
CA VAL A 8 -9.09 -4.59 -1.83
C VAL A 8 -9.28 -5.98 -1.21
N ILE A 9 -8.27 -6.44 -0.49
CA ILE A 9 -8.25 -7.72 0.22
C ILE A 9 -8.73 -7.52 1.66
N SER A 10 -8.19 -6.51 2.35
CA SER A 10 -8.54 -6.19 3.72
C SER A 10 -8.31 -4.72 4.03
N GLU A 11 -9.08 -4.19 4.98
CA GLU A 11 -8.95 -2.85 5.52
C GLU A 11 -9.00 -2.93 7.05
N THR A 12 -8.02 -2.31 7.70
CA THR A 12 -7.90 -2.31 9.17
C THR A 12 -7.50 -0.92 9.66
N PRO A 13 -8.21 -0.35 10.65
CA PRO A 13 -7.76 0.85 11.34
C PRO A 13 -6.40 0.64 12.01
N ILE A 14 -5.53 1.64 11.94
CA ILE A 14 -4.20 1.61 12.55
C ILE A 14 -3.92 2.89 13.32
N LEU A 15 -3.03 2.80 14.31
CA LEU A 15 -2.48 3.94 15.04
C LEU A 15 -0.96 3.87 14.92
N VAL A 16 -0.35 4.82 14.21
CA VAL A 16 1.11 4.88 14.03
C VAL A 16 1.61 6.23 14.51
N ASN A 17 2.54 6.23 15.47
CA ASN A 17 3.08 7.46 16.09
C ASN A 17 1.99 8.43 16.59
N GLY A 18 0.90 7.89 17.15
CA GLY A 18 -0.23 8.68 17.65
C GLY A 18 -1.16 9.24 16.57
N ARG A 19 -0.96 8.84 15.30
CA ARG A 19 -1.81 9.23 14.17
C ARG A 19 -2.73 8.07 13.77
N ASP A 20 -4.04 8.35 13.77
CA ASP A 20 -5.03 7.42 13.24
C ASP A 20 -4.89 7.30 11.72
N GLY A 21 -5.09 6.10 11.21
CA GLY A 21 -5.03 5.81 9.78
C GLY A 21 -5.72 4.49 9.44
N TYR A 22 -5.58 4.11 8.17
CA TYR A 22 -6.06 2.82 7.67
C TYR A 22 -4.93 2.09 6.96
N LYS A 23 -4.75 0.82 7.31
CA LYS A 23 -3.97 -0.13 6.52
C LYS A 23 -4.90 -0.83 5.56
N VAL A 24 -4.59 -0.78 4.27
CA VAL A 24 -5.33 -1.49 3.23
C VAL A 24 -4.40 -2.45 2.52
N SER A 25 -4.71 -3.75 2.53
CA SER A 25 -4.05 -4.72 1.67
C SER A 25 -4.83 -4.84 0.37
N PHE A 26 -4.14 -4.81 -0.76
CA PHE A 26 -4.73 -4.88 -2.08
C PHE A 26 -3.95 -5.80 -3.00
N ALA A 27 -4.56 -6.15 -4.12
CA ALA A 27 -3.87 -6.75 -5.25
C ALA A 27 -4.36 -6.15 -6.56
N TYR A 28 -3.49 -6.08 -7.56
CA TYR A 28 -3.88 -5.78 -8.92
C TYR A 28 -3.15 -6.64 -9.95
N VAL A 29 -3.69 -6.70 -11.16
CA VAL A 29 -3.03 -7.37 -12.29
C VAL A 29 -2.23 -6.35 -13.09
N ASP A 30 -0.92 -6.53 -13.16
CA ASP A 30 -0.08 -5.86 -14.15
C ASP A 30 -0.12 -6.68 -15.46
N PRO A 31 -0.69 -6.12 -16.54
CA PRO A 31 -0.76 -6.84 -17.82
C PRO A 31 0.60 -7.06 -18.49
N GLY A 32 1.67 -6.38 -18.06
CA GLY A 32 2.97 -6.43 -18.73
C GLY A 32 2.94 -5.92 -20.17
N ASN A 33 4.01 -6.19 -20.93
CA ASN A 33 4.09 -5.88 -22.35
C ASN A 33 3.42 -6.97 -23.22
N VAL A 34 3.18 -6.65 -24.49
CA VAL A 34 2.61 -7.60 -25.45
C VAL A 34 3.49 -8.85 -25.57
N GLY A 35 2.94 -10.00 -25.18
CA GLY A 35 3.63 -11.30 -25.21
C GLY A 35 4.18 -11.75 -23.86
N GLU A 36 4.11 -10.90 -22.82
CA GLU A 36 4.43 -11.27 -21.44
C GLU A 36 3.21 -11.88 -20.74
N VAL A 37 3.47 -12.69 -19.71
CA VAL A 37 2.41 -13.25 -18.86
C VAL A 37 2.02 -12.17 -17.84
N PRO A 38 0.73 -11.83 -17.70
CA PRO A 38 0.29 -10.89 -16.68
C PRO A 38 0.64 -11.36 -15.27
N GLU A 39 1.06 -10.44 -14.43
CA GLU A 39 1.49 -10.71 -13.06
C GLU A 39 0.48 -10.13 -12.06
N VAL A 40 0.36 -10.78 -10.91
CA VAL A 40 -0.49 -10.29 -9.80
C VAL A 40 0.42 -9.62 -8.79
N ILE A 41 0.32 -8.29 -8.73
CA ILE A 41 1.02 -7.48 -7.74
C ILE A 41 0.18 -7.39 -6.49
N GLN A 42 0.78 -7.64 -5.33
CA GLN A 42 0.17 -7.41 -4.03
C GLN A 42 0.78 -6.17 -3.39
N GLY A 43 -0.02 -5.45 -2.62
CA GLY A 43 0.46 -4.27 -1.93
C GLY A 43 -0.25 -3.96 -0.64
N ILE A 44 0.35 -3.03 0.09
CA ILE A 44 -0.15 -2.50 1.34
C ILE A 44 -0.09 -0.98 1.24
N ASP A 45 -1.24 -0.33 1.42
CA ASP A 45 -1.35 1.11 1.57
C ASP A 45 -1.55 1.48 3.03
N TYR A 46 -0.87 2.54 3.47
CA TYR A 46 -1.13 3.23 4.74
C TYR A 46 -1.70 4.61 4.43
N TYR A 47 -2.97 4.79 4.76
CA TYR A 47 -3.69 6.04 4.61
C TYR A 47 -3.67 6.82 5.91
N PHE A 48 -3.24 8.08 5.81
CA PHE A 48 -3.26 9.01 6.92
C PHE A 48 -3.90 10.32 6.45
N SER A 49 -4.93 10.78 7.16
CA SER A 49 -5.63 12.02 6.80
C SER A 49 -5.32 13.13 7.80
N ASN A 50 -5.08 14.34 7.30
CA ASN A 50 -4.92 15.56 8.08
C ASN A 50 -5.71 16.70 7.42
N GLY A 51 -6.91 16.98 7.93
CA GLY A 51 -7.82 17.94 7.33
C GLY A 51 -8.17 17.56 5.89
N ASP A 52 -7.86 18.44 4.94
CA ASP A 52 -8.14 18.25 3.51
C ASP A 52 -7.03 17.48 2.76
N GLN A 53 -5.98 17.04 3.47
CA GLN A 53 -4.87 16.31 2.88
C GLN A 53 -4.90 14.85 3.30
N THR A 54 -4.66 13.95 2.35
CA THR A 54 -4.47 12.52 2.60
C THR A 54 -3.10 12.11 2.09
N LEU A 55 -2.27 11.58 2.99
CA LEU A 55 -1.03 10.91 2.65
C LEU A 55 -1.33 9.42 2.47
N ILE A 56 -0.85 8.86 1.37
CA ILE A 56 -0.90 7.43 1.08
C ILE A 56 0.54 6.97 0.93
N ILE A 57 0.93 5.97 1.73
CA ILE A 57 2.23 5.33 1.63
C ILE A 57 2.02 3.89 1.18
N THR A 58 2.57 3.54 0.01
CA THR A 58 2.35 2.24 -0.62
C THR A 58 3.62 1.41 -0.58
N LEU A 59 3.46 0.14 -0.18
CA LEU A 59 4.43 -0.92 -0.44
C LEU A 59 3.83 -1.84 -1.51
N GLU A 60 4.46 -1.91 -2.68
CA GLU A 60 4.17 -2.94 -3.67
C GLU A 60 5.22 -4.04 -3.56
N ILE A 61 4.77 -5.28 -3.67
CA ILE A 61 5.62 -6.46 -3.62
C ILE A 61 5.41 -7.20 -4.94
N ASP A 62 6.43 -7.14 -5.77
CA ASP A 62 6.58 -8.03 -6.91
C ASP A 62 7.06 -9.40 -6.40
N ASP A 63 6.59 -10.48 -7.05
CA ASP A 63 6.65 -11.89 -6.66
C ASP A 63 7.63 -12.22 -5.49
N GLY A 64 7.11 -12.30 -4.25
CA GLY A 64 7.92 -12.44 -3.04
C GLY A 64 7.13 -12.56 -1.73
N ASN A 65 7.84 -12.74 -0.58
CA ASN A 65 7.22 -12.76 0.75
C ASN A 65 7.08 -11.33 1.29
N PRO A 66 5.85 -10.82 1.51
CA PRO A 66 5.60 -9.47 2.04
C PRO A 66 6.35 -9.15 3.33
N GLU A 67 6.60 -10.17 4.15
CA GLU A 67 7.22 -10.02 5.46
C GLU A 67 8.69 -9.56 5.37
N GLU A 68 9.38 -9.81 4.26
CA GLU A 68 10.80 -9.50 4.11
C GLU A 68 11.06 -7.98 4.08
N HIS A 69 10.19 -7.21 3.46
CA HIS A 69 10.32 -5.76 3.34
C HIS A 69 9.37 -4.98 4.25
N LEU A 70 8.46 -5.68 4.94
CA LEU A 70 7.49 -5.05 5.83
C LEU A 70 8.17 -4.28 6.97
N SER A 71 9.25 -4.81 7.54
CA SER A 71 9.94 -4.15 8.67
C SER A 71 10.55 -2.80 8.27
N ASP A 72 11.17 -2.73 7.10
CA ASP A 72 11.77 -1.49 6.60
C ASP A 72 10.70 -0.51 6.14
N PHE A 73 9.61 -1.00 5.54
CA PHE A 73 8.43 -0.18 5.23
C PHE A 73 7.83 0.45 6.49
N LEU A 74 7.62 -0.33 7.55
CA LEU A 74 7.10 0.19 8.82
C LEU A 74 8.02 1.26 9.40
N ARG A 75 9.34 1.04 9.36
CA ARG A 75 10.32 2.06 9.78
C ARG A 75 10.22 3.33 8.94
N PHE A 76 10.02 3.20 7.62
CA PHE A 76 9.81 4.37 6.76
C PHE A 76 8.51 5.10 7.13
N VAL A 77 7.40 4.39 7.32
CA VAL A 77 6.12 4.99 7.72
C VAL A 77 6.27 5.80 9.02
N GLU A 78 7.05 5.29 9.97
CA GLU A 78 7.30 5.98 11.25
C GLU A 78 8.08 7.30 11.10
N THR A 79 8.86 7.49 10.03
CA THR A 79 9.61 8.74 9.81
C THR A 79 8.82 9.80 9.06
N VAL A 80 7.64 9.48 8.51
CA VAL A 80 6.88 10.43 7.69
C VAL A 80 6.00 11.36 8.54
N GLU A 81 6.40 12.62 8.59
CA GLU A 81 5.59 13.71 9.12
C GLU A 81 4.67 14.27 8.04
N ILE A 82 3.36 14.33 8.32
CA ILE A 82 2.42 15.09 7.50
C ILE A 82 2.50 16.52 8.02
N GLY A 83 3.09 17.41 7.24
CA GLY A 83 3.16 18.83 7.58
C GLY A 83 1.76 19.42 7.81
N GLY A 84 1.66 20.31 8.79
CA GLY A 84 0.53 21.22 8.99
C GLY A 84 0.92 22.63 8.56
#